data_AF-A0A1Q8JFM0-F1
#
_entry.id   AF-A0A1Q8JFM0-F1
#
_cell.length_a   1.000
_cell.length_b   1.000
_cell.length_c   1.000
_cell.angle_alpha   90.00
_cell.angle_beta   90.00
_cell.angle_gamma   90.00
#
_symmetry.space_group_name_H-M   'P 1'
#
loop_
_entity.id
_entity.type
_entity.pdbx_description
1 polymer ?
#
loop_
_entity_poly.entity_id
_entity_poly.type
_entity_poly.pdbx_seq_one_letter_code
_entity_poly.pdbx_strand_id
1 'polypeptide(L)'
;MSLVHEPAPTRVLFGTGTLGTVRDEVERLGRSRRFLVAGRSPSGAGERVADVLGPLLAGRSPRAVVHTPVEVTAEALAAFREAGADCVVAVGGGSAIGLSKAIAVRTGADQVVLPSTYSGSECTAVLGETEGGVKTTRTAEAIRPETVVYDTDLVRDLPAAVALPSAVNALAHAVEALYGAGATPLTDAVAVEAVRVLVAGLRSGDPEQLLRGAWLAGTCLDRVGMGVQHKLAHTLGGTLDLPHAPTHTVLLPHVIALNAAALPRLGEVLGTADPAGAVHDLVVSADGPAALRDLGVTEAGLDRVADLAVQRPYPNPVPLTRDGIRDLLGQAWAGARPVPQEPADPVAGTLDRLTAQVVDSFRAGDPRLRELLTGLVRALHGYARTHGLTQAEWQATIDFLTATGHATDERRQEFVLLSDTLGLSSVVDVLTHSRTPDTTSSAVLGPFYTEGPPELAQGADVSAGKKGTPLWVDVAVTGTDDRPVPGAVVDVWQSDEDGFYDLQLPEEDGPVLRGRFRTGDDGRLRFRSILPAAYPVPADGPVGSMLDATGRHPFRAPHLHFLIAADGYRELITQLFVAGGAHLDSDAVFGVKEDLIVDFVPRTGAMPDGTVPDGGWRQLTFTFRISRDD
;
A
#
# COMPACT_ATOMS: atom_id res chain seq x y z
N MET A 1 -23.48 -20.85 -27.39
CA MET A 1 -22.83 -19.53 -27.50
C MET A 1 -23.39 -18.84 -28.74
N SER A 2 -23.94 -17.64 -28.61
CA SER A 2 -24.40 -16.82 -29.74
C SER A 2 -23.39 -15.68 -29.92
N LEU A 3 -22.91 -15.47 -31.13
CA LEU A 3 -21.87 -14.48 -31.46
C LEU A 3 -22.28 -13.73 -32.73
N VAL A 4 -22.06 -12.42 -32.74
CA VAL A 4 -22.08 -11.59 -33.95
C VAL A 4 -20.67 -11.05 -34.21
N HIS A 5 -20.12 -11.35 -35.37
CA HIS A 5 -18.83 -10.84 -35.82
C HIS A 5 -18.96 -10.30 -37.24
N GLU A 6 -18.67 -9.01 -37.40
CA GLU A 6 -18.69 -8.31 -38.68
C GLU A 6 -17.27 -7.82 -38.96
N PRO A 7 -16.60 -8.32 -40.03
CA PRO A 7 -15.28 -7.87 -40.38
C PRO A 7 -15.32 -6.46 -40.99
N ALA A 8 -14.38 -5.61 -40.61
CA ALA A 8 -14.24 -4.27 -41.17
C ALA A 8 -13.70 -4.31 -42.62
N PRO A 9 -14.27 -3.53 -43.56
CA PRO A 9 -13.85 -3.50 -44.96
C PRO A 9 -12.64 -2.57 -45.18
N THR A 10 -11.47 -2.94 -44.66
CA THR A 10 -10.21 -2.20 -44.89
C THR A 10 -9.22 -3.05 -45.68
N ARG A 11 -8.62 -2.47 -46.73
CA ARG A 11 -7.51 -3.09 -47.45
C ARG A 11 -6.18 -2.77 -46.78
N VAL A 12 -5.33 -3.78 -46.58
CA VAL A 12 -4.02 -3.63 -45.95
C VAL A 12 -2.91 -4.06 -46.91
N LEU A 13 -1.92 -3.19 -47.10
CA LEU A 13 -0.65 -3.50 -47.74
C LEU A 13 0.42 -3.42 -46.66
N PHE A 14 1.29 -4.43 -46.59
CA PHE A 14 2.29 -4.51 -45.54
C PHE A 14 3.63 -4.95 -46.13
N GLY A 15 4.69 -4.23 -45.79
CA GLY A 15 6.06 -4.61 -46.14
C GLY A 15 6.94 -3.41 -46.43
N THR A 16 8.25 -3.67 -46.51
CA THR A 16 9.26 -2.68 -46.86
C THR A 16 9.07 -2.15 -48.28
N GLY A 17 9.11 -0.83 -48.47
CA GLY A 17 8.98 -0.18 -49.77
C GLY A 17 7.56 -0.11 -50.33
N THR A 18 6.56 -0.51 -49.54
CA THR A 18 5.14 -0.42 -49.93
C THR A 18 4.66 1.02 -50.11
N LEU A 19 5.38 2.02 -49.60
CA LEU A 19 5.14 3.44 -49.89
C LEU A 19 5.14 3.72 -51.41
N GLY A 20 5.91 2.96 -52.21
CA GLY A 20 5.90 3.08 -53.67
C GLY A 20 4.54 2.74 -54.32
N THR A 21 3.67 2.02 -53.63
CA THR A 21 2.36 1.57 -54.13
C THR A 21 1.23 2.57 -53.88
N VAL A 22 1.49 3.66 -53.13
CA VAL A 22 0.45 4.62 -52.74
C VAL A 22 -0.29 5.19 -53.94
N ARG A 23 0.42 5.46 -55.04
CA ARG A 23 -0.19 5.93 -56.28
C ARG A 23 -1.23 4.94 -56.79
N ASP A 24 -0.83 3.67 -56.93
CA ASP A 24 -1.67 2.59 -57.44
C ASP A 24 -2.91 2.38 -56.57
N GLU A 25 -2.78 2.50 -55.24
CA GLU A 25 -3.90 2.35 -54.32
C GLU A 25 -4.91 3.51 -54.42
N VAL A 26 -4.45 4.74 -54.66
CA VAL A 26 -5.37 5.86 -54.93
C VAL A 26 -6.07 5.69 -56.30
N GLU A 27 -5.35 5.23 -57.32
CA GLU A 27 -5.93 4.94 -58.63
C GLU A 27 -6.93 3.78 -58.58
N ARG A 28 -6.67 2.75 -57.77
CA ARG A 28 -7.59 1.63 -57.50
C ARG A 28 -8.91 2.09 -56.90
N LEU A 29 -8.90 3.14 -56.08
CA LEU A 29 -10.10 3.79 -55.54
C LEU A 29 -10.83 4.66 -56.58
N GLY A 30 -10.31 4.79 -57.80
CA GLY A 30 -10.87 5.61 -58.86
C GLY A 30 -10.71 7.12 -58.62
N ARG A 31 -9.74 7.52 -57.80
CA ARG A 31 -9.52 8.90 -57.37
C ARG A 31 -8.35 9.54 -58.10
N SER A 32 -8.39 10.86 -58.26
CA SER A 32 -7.52 11.59 -59.19
C SER A 32 -6.92 12.88 -58.64
N ARG A 33 -7.36 13.39 -57.48
CA ARG A 33 -6.88 14.65 -56.90
C ARG A 33 -6.63 14.48 -55.41
N ARG A 34 -5.35 14.39 -55.02
CA ARG A 34 -4.99 13.93 -53.68
C ARG A 34 -4.63 15.08 -52.77
N PHE A 35 -5.11 15.00 -51.54
CA PHE A 35 -4.77 15.92 -50.48
C PHE A 35 -3.86 15.22 -49.46
N LEU A 36 -2.62 15.70 -49.34
CA LEU A 36 -1.66 15.10 -48.42
C LEU A 36 -1.81 15.70 -47.01
N VAL A 37 -1.99 14.82 -46.02
CA VAL A 37 -1.90 15.14 -44.60
C VAL A 37 -0.64 14.50 -44.05
N ALA A 38 0.37 15.32 -43.75
CA ALA A 38 1.63 14.85 -43.18
C ALA A 38 1.76 15.24 -41.69
N GLY A 39 2.09 14.26 -40.85
CA GLY A 39 2.56 14.50 -39.50
C GLY A 39 4.02 14.95 -39.47
N ARG A 40 4.51 15.35 -38.30
CA ARG A 40 5.95 15.58 -38.11
C ARG A 40 6.67 14.24 -38.16
N SER A 41 7.70 14.15 -39.00
CA SER A 41 8.52 12.94 -39.14
C SER A 41 9.99 13.34 -39.32
N PRO A 42 10.93 12.75 -38.54
CA PRO A 42 12.36 12.95 -38.74
C PRO A 42 12.85 12.47 -40.12
N SER A 43 12.18 11.49 -40.72
CA SER A 43 12.59 10.82 -41.96
C SER A 43 12.02 11.46 -43.23
N GLY A 44 11.45 12.68 -43.14
CA GLY A 44 10.89 13.38 -44.29
C GLY A 44 9.73 12.63 -44.96
N ALA A 45 8.99 11.80 -44.22
CA ALA A 45 7.95 10.93 -44.76
C ALA A 45 6.89 11.66 -45.62
N GLY A 46 6.53 12.89 -45.24
CA GLY A 46 5.62 13.73 -46.02
C GLY A 46 6.13 14.04 -47.43
N GLU A 47 7.41 14.39 -47.57
CA GLU A 47 8.00 14.66 -48.88
C GLU A 47 8.15 13.38 -49.71
N ARG A 48 8.56 12.26 -49.09
CA ARG A 48 8.62 10.96 -49.78
C ARG A 48 7.27 10.54 -50.37
N VAL A 49 6.19 10.73 -49.61
CA VAL A 49 4.82 10.46 -50.11
C VAL A 49 4.42 11.45 -51.19
N ALA A 50 4.78 12.74 -51.04
CA ALA A 50 4.51 13.74 -52.07
C ALA A 50 5.22 13.42 -53.39
N ASP A 51 6.47 12.95 -53.35
CA ASP A 51 7.23 12.55 -54.53
C ASP A 51 6.58 11.35 -55.24
N VAL A 52 6.09 10.36 -54.49
CA VAL A 52 5.36 9.21 -55.05
C VAL A 52 4.04 9.63 -55.68
N LEU A 53 3.31 10.56 -55.05
CA LEU A 53 2.10 11.12 -55.64
C LEU A 53 2.42 11.95 -56.90
N GLY A 54 3.52 12.69 -56.89
CA GLY A 54 3.99 13.50 -58.02
C GLY A 54 2.88 14.44 -58.54
N PRO A 55 2.54 14.41 -59.85
CA PRO A 55 1.57 15.33 -60.46
C PRO A 55 0.14 15.14 -59.95
N LEU A 56 -0.12 14.08 -59.18
CA LEU A 56 -1.41 13.73 -58.64
C LEU A 56 -1.74 14.47 -57.34
N LEU A 57 -0.74 15.10 -56.72
CA LEU A 57 -0.88 15.87 -55.50
C LEU A 57 -1.54 17.22 -55.80
N ALA A 58 -2.79 17.38 -55.39
CA ALA A 58 -3.59 18.58 -55.63
C ALA A 58 -3.47 19.63 -54.51
N GLY A 59 -3.11 19.21 -53.30
CA GLY A 59 -2.94 20.10 -52.15
C GLY A 59 -2.34 19.39 -50.94
N ARG A 60 -1.98 20.18 -49.92
CA ARG A 60 -1.43 19.68 -48.66
C ARG A 60 -2.12 20.37 -47.47
N SER A 61 -2.28 19.66 -46.37
CA SER A 61 -2.69 20.29 -45.11
C SER A 61 -1.57 21.20 -44.59
N PRO A 62 -1.88 22.41 -44.08
CA PRO A 62 -0.89 23.28 -43.47
C PRO A 62 -0.20 22.66 -42.25
N ARG A 63 -0.95 21.91 -41.44
CA ARG A 63 -0.47 21.29 -40.20
C ARG A 63 -1.36 20.12 -39.77
N ALA A 64 -0.77 19.19 -39.02
CA ALA A 64 -1.49 18.19 -38.24
C ALA A 64 -1.07 18.32 -36.77
N VAL A 65 -2.04 18.38 -35.87
CA VAL A 65 -1.83 18.69 -34.44
C VAL A 65 -2.41 17.57 -33.59
N VAL A 66 -1.77 17.31 -32.45
CA VAL A 66 -2.23 16.31 -31.47
C VAL A 66 -3.65 16.67 -31.01
N HIS A 67 -4.46 15.63 -30.76
CA HIS A 67 -5.87 15.74 -30.36
C HIS A 67 -6.85 16.35 -31.38
N THR A 68 -6.40 16.59 -32.61
CA THR A 68 -7.24 17.06 -33.73
C THR A 68 -8.18 18.22 -33.34
N PRO A 69 -7.64 19.42 -33.05
CA PRO A 69 -8.47 20.58 -32.73
C PRO A 69 -9.38 20.92 -33.91
N VAL A 70 -10.64 21.25 -33.65
CA VAL A 70 -11.64 21.51 -34.71
C VAL A 70 -11.25 22.69 -35.61
N GLU A 71 -10.46 23.63 -35.10
CA GLU A 71 -9.93 24.77 -35.85
C GLU A 71 -8.91 24.32 -36.91
N VAL A 72 -8.04 23.37 -36.55
CA VAL A 72 -7.09 22.75 -37.49
C VAL A 72 -7.84 21.94 -38.55
N THR A 73 -8.91 21.26 -38.17
CA THR A 73 -9.78 20.56 -39.11
C THR A 73 -10.46 21.53 -40.07
N ALA A 74 -10.93 22.69 -39.61
CA ALA A 74 -11.55 23.70 -40.46
C ALA A 74 -10.56 24.27 -41.50
N GLU A 75 -9.32 24.56 -41.09
CA GLU A 75 -8.22 24.97 -41.99
C GLU A 75 -7.97 23.90 -43.06
N ALA A 76 -7.84 22.63 -42.65
CA ALA A 76 -7.57 21.53 -43.57
C ALA A 76 -8.73 21.26 -44.53
N LEU A 77 -9.98 21.43 -44.09
CA LEU A 77 -11.17 21.31 -44.94
C LEU A 77 -11.24 22.41 -45.99
N ALA A 78 -10.88 23.65 -45.64
CA ALA A 78 -10.82 24.75 -46.58
C ALA A 78 -9.78 24.45 -47.68
N ALA A 79 -8.57 24.06 -47.28
CA ALA A 79 -7.50 23.69 -48.20
C ALA A 79 -7.85 22.45 -49.06
N PHE A 80 -8.52 21.44 -48.48
CA PHE A 80 -8.99 20.26 -49.21
C PHE A 80 -9.98 20.64 -50.32
N ARG A 81 -10.94 21.53 -50.02
CA ARG A 81 -11.94 22.00 -50.98
C ARG A 81 -11.33 22.89 -52.06
N GLU A 82 -10.43 23.80 -51.69
CA GLU A 82 -9.71 24.67 -52.62
C GLU A 82 -8.87 23.84 -53.60
N ALA A 83 -8.21 22.80 -53.10
CA ALA A 83 -7.47 21.83 -53.92
C ALA A 83 -8.37 20.97 -54.81
N GLY A 84 -9.70 21.02 -54.66
CA GLY A 84 -10.65 20.17 -55.36
C GLY A 84 -10.34 18.69 -55.20
N ALA A 85 -9.81 18.29 -54.05
CA ALA A 85 -9.36 16.92 -53.81
C ALA A 85 -10.54 15.96 -53.65
N ASP A 86 -10.32 14.70 -54.04
CA ASP A 86 -11.29 13.61 -53.95
C ASP A 86 -10.80 12.44 -53.07
N CYS A 87 -9.55 12.51 -52.59
CA CYS A 87 -8.92 11.52 -51.73
C CYS A 87 -7.94 12.17 -50.75
N VAL A 88 -7.89 11.69 -49.51
CA VAL A 88 -6.91 12.08 -48.51
C VAL A 88 -5.83 11.01 -48.39
N VAL A 89 -4.57 11.41 -48.59
CA VAL A 89 -3.41 10.55 -48.33
C VAL A 89 -2.77 11.02 -47.04
N ALA A 90 -2.76 10.19 -46.01
CA ALA A 90 -2.26 10.57 -44.69
C ALA A 90 -0.98 9.81 -44.37
N VAL A 91 0.09 10.50 -43.97
CA VAL A 91 1.33 9.87 -43.50
C VAL A 91 1.73 10.46 -42.16
N GLY A 92 1.90 9.61 -41.14
CA GLY A 92 2.23 10.06 -39.81
C GLY A 92 1.69 9.18 -38.69
N GLY A 93 1.77 9.69 -37.46
CA GLY A 93 1.10 9.07 -36.31
C GLY A 93 -0.36 9.47 -36.17
N GLY A 94 -0.93 9.19 -34.99
CA GLY A 94 -2.35 9.36 -34.71
C GLY A 94 -2.93 10.77 -34.95
N SER A 95 -2.12 11.83 -34.93
CA SER A 95 -2.57 13.20 -35.25
C SER A 95 -2.84 13.42 -36.74
N ALA A 96 -1.97 12.91 -37.62
CA ALA A 96 -2.16 12.99 -39.08
C ALA A 96 -3.35 12.13 -39.51
N ILE A 97 -3.45 10.92 -38.95
CA ILE A 97 -4.56 10.00 -39.19
C ILE A 97 -5.87 10.56 -38.61
N GLY A 98 -5.82 11.18 -37.43
CA GLY A 98 -6.98 11.85 -36.83
C GLY A 98 -7.51 12.98 -37.72
N LEU A 99 -6.61 13.79 -38.30
CA LEU A 99 -7.00 14.85 -39.22
C LEU A 99 -7.55 14.29 -40.54
N SER A 100 -6.99 13.21 -41.09
CA SER A 100 -7.52 12.58 -42.31
C SER A 100 -8.94 12.07 -42.10
N LYS A 101 -9.17 11.40 -40.96
CA LYS A 101 -10.50 10.94 -40.51
C LYS A 101 -11.49 12.08 -40.37
N ALA A 102 -11.05 13.21 -39.82
CA ALA A 102 -11.88 14.39 -39.62
C ALA A 102 -12.29 15.05 -40.94
N ILE A 103 -11.43 14.98 -41.97
CA ILE A 103 -11.76 15.40 -43.33
C ILE A 103 -12.74 14.39 -43.95
N ALA A 104 -12.39 13.11 -43.97
CA ALA A 104 -13.15 12.04 -44.63
C ALA A 104 -14.61 11.99 -44.17
N VAL A 105 -14.86 11.97 -42.86
CA VAL A 105 -16.23 11.90 -42.32
C VAL A 105 -17.08 13.14 -42.64
N ARG A 106 -16.47 14.27 -43.02
CA ARG A 106 -17.18 15.51 -43.38
C ARG A 106 -17.29 15.73 -44.88
N THR A 107 -16.46 15.08 -45.69
CA THR A 107 -16.41 15.26 -47.15
C THR A 107 -16.84 14.03 -47.93
N GLY A 108 -16.84 12.85 -47.31
CA GLY A 108 -17.00 11.57 -47.98
C GLY A 108 -15.78 11.17 -48.83
N ALA A 109 -14.61 11.77 -48.57
CA ALA A 109 -13.38 11.46 -49.31
C ALA A 109 -12.77 10.15 -48.82
N ASP A 110 -12.33 9.32 -49.78
CA ASP A 110 -11.61 8.08 -49.46
C ASP A 110 -10.22 8.39 -48.90
N GLN A 111 -9.69 7.49 -48.09
CA GLN A 111 -8.45 7.61 -47.35
C GLN A 111 -7.45 6.51 -47.72
N VAL A 112 -6.21 6.92 -47.98
CA VAL A 112 -5.04 6.03 -48.02
C VAL A 112 -4.10 6.46 -46.89
N VAL A 113 -3.92 5.60 -45.89
CA VAL A 113 -3.21 5.93 -44.65
C VAL A 113 -1.90 5.17 -44.55
N LEU A 114 -0.82 5.88 -44.19
CA LEU A 114 0.54 5.39 -44.00
C LEU A 114 0.99 5.65 -42.55
N PRO A 115 0.77 4.70 -41.63
CA PRO A 115 1.17 4.85 -40.24
C PRO A 115 2.69 4.95 -40.11
N SER A 116 3.16 5.96 -39.37
CA SER A 116 4.57 6.12 -39.01
C SER A 116 4.82 6.00 -37.50
N THR A 117 3.86 5.40 -36.79
CA THR A 117 3.90 5.09 -35.35
C THR A 117 3.06 3.82 -35.12
N TYR A 118 3.02 3.32 -33.89
CA TYR A 118 2.28 2.11 -33.52
C TYR A 118 0.92 2.42 -32.88
N SER A 119 0.25 3.52 -33.28
CA SER A 119 -0.96 3.99 -32.58
C SER A 119 -2.21 3.13 -32.80
N GLY A 120 -2.32 2.48 -33.97
CA GLY A 120 -3.48 1.67 -34.36
C GLY A 120 -4.72 2.48 -34.78
N SER A 121 -4.64 3.82 -34.85
CA SER A 121 -5.77 4.66 -35.26
C SER A 121 -6.27 4.28 -36.65
N GLU A 122 -5.37 3.98 -37.58
CA GLU A 122 -5.62 3.52 -38.94
C GLU A 122 -6.56 2.30 -39.04
N CYS A 123 -6.66 1.49 -37.98
CA CYS A 123 -7.53 0.30 -37.95
C CYS A 123 -8.94 0.60 -37.46
N THR A 124 -9.20 1.80 -36.94
CA THR A 124 -10.44 2.10 -36.21
C THR A 124 -11.39 3.04 -36.96
N ALA A 125 -12.68 2.83 -36.79
CA ALA A 125 -13.75 3.77 -37.18
C ALA A 125 -13.96 4.90 -36.15
N VAL A 126 -12.98 5.15 -35.28
CA VAL A 126 -13.07 6.10 -34.16
C VAL A 126 -12.30 7.37 -34.47
N LEU A 127 -12.89 8.52 -34.17
CA LEU A 127 -12.27 9.84 -34.27
C LEU A 127 -12.47 10.61 -32.97
N GLY A 128 -11.37 11.08 -32.39
CA GLY A 128 -11.37 12.06 -31.30
C GLY A 128 -11.01 13.46 -31.81
N GLU A 129 -11.80 14.46 -31.41
CA GLU A 129 -11.60 15.87 -31.74
C GLU A 129 -11.70 16.73 -30.49
N THR A 130 -11.01 17.87 -30.50
CA THR A 130 -11.00 18.81 -29.38
C THR A 130 -11.65 20.13 -29.79
N GLU A 131 -12.64 20.58 -29.02
CA GLU A 131 -13.32 21.86 -29.20
C GLU A 131 -13.42 22.55 -27.84
N GLY A 132 -12.97 23.81 -27.75
CA GLY A 132 -12.98 24.56 -26.49
C GLY A 132 -12.23 23.88 -25.34
N GLY A 133 -11.18 23.11 -25.64
CA GLY A 133 -10.41 22.34 -24.65
C GLY A 133 -11.05 21.02 -24.21
N VAL A 134 -12.23 20.65 -24.74
CA VAL A 134 -12.92 19.40 -24.43
C VAL A 134 -12.77 18.42 -25.58
N LYS A 135 -12.21 17.24 -25.29
CA LYS A 135 -12.08 16.15 -26.26
C LYS A 135 -13.36 15.33 -26.32
N THR A 136 -13.94 15.21 -27.50
CA THR A 136 -15.09 14.34 -27.79
C THR A 136 -14.69 13.24 -28.76
N THR A 137 -15.40 12.11 -28.72
CA THR A 137 -15.13 10.95 -29.57
C THR A 137 -16.39 10.57 -30.30
N ARG A 138 -16.27 10.23 -31.59
CA ARG A 138 -17.34 9.67 -32.43
C ARG A 138 -16.87 8.42 -33.16
N THR A 139 -17.82 7.55 -33.46
CA THR A 139 -17.60 6.32 -34.21
C THR A 139 -18.58 6.28 -35.38
N ALA A 140 -18.07 6.05 -36.59
CA ALA A 140 -18.87 5.97 -37.81
C ALA A 140 -18.07 5.24 -38.90
N GLU A 141 -18.72 4.44 -39.74
CA GLU A 141 -18.01 3.69 -40.78
C GLU A 141 -17.27 4.61 -41.77
N ALA A 142 -17.81 5.79 -42.06
CA ALA A 142 -17.16 6.81 -42.89
C ALA A 142 -15.87 7.42 -42.28
N ILE A 143 -15.52 7.08 -41.03
CA ILE A 143 -14.22 7.45 -40.42
C ILE A 143 -13.14 6.43 -40.80
N ARG A 144 -13.52 5.19 -41.07
CA ARG A 144 -12.58 4.10 -41.32
C ARG A 144 -11.79 4.34 -42.61
N PRO A 145 -10.46 4.15 -42.58
CA PRO A 145 -9.68 4.20 -43.82
C PRO A 145 -10.00 3.03 -44.77
N GLU A 146 -10.11 3.34 -46.05
CA GLU A 146 -10.33 2.37 -47.12
C GLU A 146 -9.07 1.53 -47.37
N THR A 147 -7.89 2.17 -47.31
CA THR A 147 -6.60 1.51 -47.50
C THR A 147 -5.58 1.95 -46.46
N VAL A 148 -4.86 0.99 -45.88
CA VAL A 148 -3.72 1.21 -44.99
C VAL A 148 -2.47 0.59 -45.62
N VAL A 149 -1.41 1.38 -45.74
CA VAL A 149 -0.11 0.98 -46.29
C VAL A 149 0.92 1.05 -45.16
N TYR A 150 1.27 -0.12 -44.62
CA TYR A 150 2.30 -0.29 -43.60
C TYR A 150 3.67 -0.47 -44.27
N ASP A 151 4.42 0.62 -44.39
CA ASP A 151 5.82 0.59 -44.82
C ASP A 151 6.76 0.64 -43.60
N THR A 152 7.58 -0.40 -43.45
CA THR A 152 8.54 -0.52 -42.35
C THR A 152 9.59 0.60 -42.37
N ASP A 153 9.89 1.17 -43.54
CA ASP A 153 10.84 2.29 -43.70
C ASP A 153 10.29 3.63 -43.17
N LEU A 154 9.01 3.68 -42.77
CA LEU A 154 8.42 4.86 -42.12
C LEU A 154 8.59 4.86 -40.61
N VAL A 155 8.88 3.70 -40.01
CA VAL A 155 9.06 3.52 -38.57
C VAL A 155 10.50 3.13 -38.18
N ARG A 156 11.33 2.77 -39.14
CA ARG A 156 12.73 2.36 -38.94
C ARG A 156 13.56 3.35 -38.11
N ASP A 157 13.40 4.65 -38.37
CA ASP A 157 14.15 5.71 -37.72
C ASP A 157 13.35 6.42 -36.62
N LEU A 158 12.26 5.80 -36.14
CA LEU A 158 11.45 6.37 -35.07
C LEU A 158 12.30 6.40 -33.77
N PRO A 159 12.49 7.55 -33.11
CA PRO A 159 13.29 7.62 -31.91
C PRO A 159 12.76 6.66 -30.84
N ALA A 160 13.65 5.97 -30.12
CA ALA A 160 13.26 4.98 -29.08
C ALA A 160 12.27 5.57 -28.06
N ALA A 161 12.47 6.83 -27.65
CA ALA A 161 11.59 7.58 -26.75
C ALA A 161 10.14 7.75 -27.25
N VAL A 162 9.89 7.54 -28.55
CA VAL A 162 8.56 7.54 -29.18
C VAL A 162 8.13 6.12 -29.54
N ALA A 163 9.05 5.32 -30.10
CA ALA A 163 8.79 3.96 -30.56
C ALA A 163 8.33 3.05 -29.43
N LEU A 164 9.06 3.02 -28.31
CA LEU A 164 8.74 2.15 -27.17
C LEU A 164 7.37 2.51 -26.57
N PRO A 165 7.09 3.76 -26.16
CA PRO A 165 5.77 4.07 -25.61
C PRO A 165 4.62 3.84 -26.60
N SER A 166 4.85 4.10 -27.89
CA SER A 166 3.84 3.85 -28.91
C SER A 166 3.56 2.35 -29.09
N ALA A 167 4.58 1.49 -29.01
CA ALA A 167 4.42 0.04 -29.11
C ALA A 167 3.74 -0.54 -27.86
N VAL A 168 4.03 -0.01 -26.67
CA VAL A 168 3.33 -0.40 -25.43
C VAL A 168 1.87 0.07 -25.46
N ASN A 169 1.57 1.21 -26.08
CA ASN A 169 0.19 1.61 -26.36
C ASN A 169 -0.53 0.60 -27.30
N ALA A 170 0.15 0.09 -28.34
CA ALA A 170 -0.41 -1.01 -29.12
C ALA A 170 -0.63 -2.28 -28.26
N LEU A 171 0.31 -2.61 -27.37
CA LEU A 171 0.19 -3.76 -26.48
C LEU A 171 -1.03 -3.62 -25.56
N ALA A 172 -1.31 -2.40 -25.08
CA ALA A 172 -2.50 -2.10 -24.31
C ALA A 172 -3.80 -2.45 -25.07
N HIS A 173 -3.89 -2.13 -26.37
CA HIS A 173 -5.04 -2.52 -27.20
C HIS A 173 -5.25 -4.05 -27.22
N ALA A 174 -4.18 -4.81 -27.40
CA ALA A 174 -4.24 -6.26 -27.45
C ALA A 174 -4.58 -6.87 -26.08
N VAL A 175 -4.02 -6.34 -24.99
CA VAL A 175 -4.30 -6.81 -23.63
C VAL A 175 -5.76 -6.56 -23.25
N GLU A 176 -6.30 -5.37 -23.52
CA GLU A 176 -7.72 -5.09 -23.24
C GLU A 176 -8.66 -5.97 -24.05
N ALA A 177 -8.26 -6.33 -25.26
CA ALA A 177 -9.06 -7.20 -26.12
C ALA A 177 -9.27 -8.60 -25.55
N LEU A 178 -8.38 -9.08 -24.67
CA LEU A 178 -8.47 -10.40 -24.04
C LEU A 178 -9.54 -10.49 -22.94
N TYR A 179 -10.01 -9.35 -22.42
CA TYR A 179 -11.05 -9.31 -21.37
C TYR A 179 -12.22 -8.37 -21.68
N GLY A 180 -12.16 -7.61 -22.77
CA GLY A 180 -13.17 -6.63 -23.13
C GLY A 180 -14.52 -7.27 -23.44
N ALA A 181 -15.61 -6.55 -23.14
CA ALA A 181 -16.98 -7.05 -23.28
C ALA A 181 -17.36 -7.44 -24.74
N GLY A 182 -16.67 -6.88 -25.74
CA GLY A 182 -16.86 -7.19 -27.16
C GLY A 182 -15.98 -8.33 -27.69
N ALA A 183 -15.27 -9.06 -26.81
CA ALA A 183 -14.32 -10.08 -27.20
C ALA A 183 -15.02 -11.25 -27.91
N THR A 184 -14.39 -11.76 -28.96
CA THR A 184 -14.81 -12.90 -29.75
C THR A 184 -13.64 -13.87 -29.90
N PRO A 185 -13.86 -15.16 -30.19
CA PRO A 185 -12.75 -16.09 -30.44
C PRO A 185 -11.75 -15.62 -31.51
N LEU A 186 -12.21 -14.84 -32.50
CA LEU A 186 -11.34 -14.25 -33.51
C LEU A 186 -10.50 -13.10 -32.95
N THR A 187 -11.12 -12.13 -32.26
CA THR A 187 -10.35 -11.01 -31.69
C THR A 187 -9.36 -11.49 -30.64
N ASP A 188 -9.73 -12.51 -29.90
CA ASP A 188 -8.90 -13.21 -28.94
C ASP A 188 -7.65 -13.85 -29.57
N ALA A 189 -7.83 -14.57 -30.69
CA ALA A 189 -6.71 -15.17 -31.43
C ALA A 189 -5.78 -14.10 -32.00
N VAL A 190 -6.34 -13.01 -32.55
CA VAL A 190 -5.59 -11.86 -33.05
C VAL A 190 -4.86 -11.14 -31.92
N ALA A 191 -5.50 -10.97 -30.75
CA ALA A 191 -4.90 -10.33 -29.59
C ALA A 191 -3.72 -11.12 -29.03
N VAL A 192 -3.82 -12.46 -28.94
CA VAL A 192 -2.70 -13.32 -28.55
C VAL A 192 -1.53 -13.20 -29.52
N GLU A 193 -1.79 -13.23 -30.83
CA GLU A 193 -0.74 -13.03 -31.83
C GLU A 193 -0.13 -11.62 -31.75
N ALA A 194 -0.95 -10.59 -31.53
CA ALA A 194 -0.50 -9.22 -31.36
C ALA A 194 0.43 -9.08 -30.15
N VAL A 195 0.05 -9.63 -28.98
CA VAL A 195 0.91 -9.65 -27.78
C VAL A 195 2.23 -10.34 -28.08
N ARG A 196 2.19 -11.54 -28.70
CA ARG A 196 3.38 -12.32 -29.02
C ARG A 196 4.36 -11.53 -29.88
N VAL A 197 3.87 -10.93 -30.95
CA VAL A 197 4.69 -10.19 -31.92
C VAL A 197 5.17 -8.85 -31.34
N LEU A 198 4.34 -8.11 -30.61
CA LEU A 198 4.73 -6.85 -29.97
C LEU A 198 5.81 -7.07 -28.92
N VAL A 199 5.67 -8.07 -28.06
CA VAL A 199 6.68 -8.36 -27.02
C VAL A 199 8.00 -8.82 -27.64
N ALA A 200 7.96 -9.62 -28.71
CA ALA A 200 9.16 -9.99 -29.45
C ALA A 200 9.83 -8.77 -30.12
N GLY A 201 9.04 -7.89 -30.74
CA GLY A 201 9.51 -6.64 -31.33
C GLY A 201 10.09 -5.67 -30.29
N LEU A 202 9.46 -5.55 -29.12
CA LEU A 202 9.95 -4.72 -28.01
C LEU A 202 11.29 -5.21 -27.45
N ARG A 203 11.50 -6.53 -27.38
CA ARG A 203 12.77 -7.13 -26.94
C ARG A 203 13.88 -7.02 -27.97
N SER A 204 13.53 -7.15 -29.25
CA SER A 204 14.51 -7.16 -30.35
C SER A 204 14.81 -5.78 -30.94
N GLY A 205 13.90 -4.81 -30.73
CA GLY A 205 13.91 -3.53 -31.45
C GLY A 205 13.51 -3.66 -32.93
N ASP A 206 12.90 -4.78 -33.35
CA ASP A 206 12.53 -5.01 -34.76
C ASP A 206 11.29 -4.18 -35.16
N PRO A 207 11.45 -3.15 -36.01
CA PRO A 207 10.35 -2.27 -36.39
C PRO A 207 9.26 -2.97 -37.21
N GLU A 208 9.58 -4.05 -37.94
CA GLU A 208 8.60 -4.81 -38.71
C GLU A 208 7.66 -5.58 -37.78
N GLN A 209 8.23 -6.23 -36.76
CA GLN A 209 7.44 -6.90 -35.73
C GLN A 209 6.55 -5.89 -34.99
N LEU A 210 7.10 -4.76 -34.56
CA LEU A 210 6.32 -3.72 -33.88
C LEU A 210 5.18 -3.20 -34.75
N LEU A 211 5.42 -2.95 -36.04
CA LEU A 211 4.40 -2.46 -36.96
C LEU A 211 3.31 -3.50 -37.24
N ARG A 212 3.70 -4.77 -37.43
CA ARG A 212 2.75 -5.89 -37.60
C ARG A 212 1.91 -6.08 -36.34
N GLY A 213 2.54 -6.05 -35.17
CA GLY A 213 1.88 -6.13 -33.88
C GLY A 213 0.88 -5.00 -33.67
N ALA A 214 1.26 -3.76 -34.04
CA ALA A 214 0.39 -2.59 -33.96
C ALA A 214 -0.85 -2.70 -34.84
N TRP A 215 -0.71 -3.22 -36.06
CA TRP A 215 -1.84 -3.49 -36.95
C TRP A 215 -2.83 -4.48 -36.33
N LEU A 216 -2.33 -5.61 -35.83
CA LEU A 216 -3.16 -6.64 -35.20
C LEU A 216 -3.87 -6.08 -33.96
N ALA A 217 -3.14 -5.36 -33.11
CA ALA A 217 -3.70 -4.78 -31.90
C ALA A 217 -4.73 -3.66 -32.19
N GLY A 218 -4.49 -2.82 -33.19
CA GLY A 218 -5.45 -1.82 -33.65
C GLY A 218 -6.74 -2.43 -34.19
N THR A 219 -6.64 -3.58 -34.88
CA THR A 219 -7.80 -4.36 -35.34
C THR A 219 -8.62 -4.88 -34.16
N CYS A 220 -7.96 -5.29 -33.07
CA CYS A 220 -8.65 -5.65 -31.84
C CYS A 220 -9.39 -4.43 -31.24
N LEU A 221 -8.71 -3.29 -31.07
CA LEU A 221 -9.29 -2.07 -30.50
C LEU A 221 -10.60 -1.65 -31.16
N ASP A 222 -10.65 -1.68 -32.49
CA ASP A 222 -11.84 -1.32 -33.25
C ASP A 222 -13.07 -2.17 -32.89
N ARG A 223 -12.85 -3.46 -32.56
CA ARG A 223 -13.93 -4.39 -32.28
C ARG A 223 -14.36 -4.41 -30.82
N VAL A 224 -13.41 -4.42 -29.89
CA VAL A 224 -13.67 -4.64 -28.45
C VAL A 224 -14.00 -3.33 -27.74
N GLY A 225 -13.58 -2.21 -28.32
CA GLY A 225 -13.67 -0.89 -27.69
C GLY A 225 -12.61 -0.70 -26.60
N MET A 226 -12.71 0.43 -25.90
CA MET A 226 -11.78 0.86 -24.87
C MET A 226 -12.24 0.43 -23.48
N GLY A 227 -11.34 -0.18 -22.69
CA GLY A 227 -11.55 -0.55 -21.29
C GLY A 227 -10.90 0.41 -20.29
N VAL A 228 -10.57 -0.12 -19.10
CA VAL A 228 -10.01 0.66 -17.98
C VAL A 228 -8.67 1.31 -18.31
N GLN A 229 -7.79 0.66 -19.08
CA GLN A 229 -6.48 1.19 -19.47
C GLN A 229 -6.64 2.53 -20.21
N HIS A 230 -7.48 2.53 -21.24
CA HIS A 230 -7.74 3.72 -22.06
C HIS A 230 -8.49 4.80 -21.29
N LYS A 231 -9.43 4.42 -20.43
CA LYS A 231 -10.19 5.39 -19.62
C LYS A 231 -9.30 6.11 -18.62
N LEU A 232 -8.43 5.40 -17.91
CA LEU A 232 -7.47 6.00 -17.00
C LEU A 232 -6.46 6.87 -17.75
N ALA A 233 -5.89 6.38 -18.85
CA ALA A 233 -4.95 7.15 -19.66
C ALA A 233 -5.58 8.44 -20.22
N HIS A 234 -6.83 8.39 -20.69
CA HIS A 234 -7.56 9.59 -21.14
C HIS A 234 -7.88 10.55 -19.99
N THR A 235 -8.24 10.04 -18.81
CA THR A 235 -8.55 10.88 -17.64
C THR A 235 -7.30 11.60 -17.17
N LEU A 236 -6.17 10.89 -17.07
CA LEU A 236 -4.86 11.45 -16.75
C LEU A 236 -4.41 12.48 -17.79
N GLY A 237 -4.42 12.11 -19.07
CA GLY A 237 -4.01 12.99 -20.17
C GLY A 237 -4.88 14.24 -20.27
N GLY A 238 -6.20 14.12 -20.14
CA GLY A 238 -7.11 15.27 -20.22
C GLY A 238 -7.10 16.17 -18.99
N THR A 239 -6.85 15.61 -17.80
CA THR A 239 -6.88 16.38 -16.53
C THR A 239 -5.55 17.03 -16.21
N LEU A 240 -4.44 16.37 -16.55
CA LEU A 240 -3.09 16.75 -16.15
C LEU A 240 -2.14 17.03 -17.33
N ASP A 241 -2.66 17.05 -18.56
CA ASP A 241 -1.91 17.32 -19.80
C ASP A 241 -0.72 16.37 -20.02
N LEU A 242 -0.90 15.09 -19.67
CA LEU A 242 0.16 14.09 -19.80
C LEU A 242 0.36 13.61 -21.24
N PRO A 243 1.60 13.27 -21.62
CA PRO A 243 1.88 12.67 -22.93
C PRO A 243 1.18 11.31 -23.06
N HIS A 244 0.42 11.13 -24.13
CA HIS A 244 -0.50 10.00 -24.31
C HIS A 244 0.19 8.63 -24.23
N ALA A 245 1.14 8.34 -25.12
CA ALA A 245 1.78 7.02 -25.16
C ALA A 245 2.62 6.68 -23.91
N PRO A 246 3.42 7.61 -23.34
CA PRO A 246 4.07 7.39 -22.04
C PRO A 246 3.08 7.08 -20.90
N THR A 247 1.91 7.74 -20.87
CA THR A 247 0.88 7.46 -19.87
C THR A 247 0.37 6.02 -19.98
N HIS A 248 0.08 5.55 -21.19
CA HIS A 248 -0.29 4.15 -21.42
C HIS A 248 0.81 3.19 -20.96
N THR A 249 2.06 3.55 -21.20
CA THR A 249 3.24 2.73 -20.87
C THR A 249 3.36 2.49 -19.37
N VAL A 250 3.24 3.55 -18.57
CA VAL A 250 3.29 3.46 -17.11
C VAL A 250 2.10 2.68 -16.55
N LEU A 251 0.89 2.88 -17.09
CA LEU A 251 -0.33 2.27 -16.53
C LEU A 251 -0.48 0.78 -16.84
N LEU A 252 -0.01 0.33 -18.01
CA LEU A 252 -0.34 -1.00 -18.53
C LEU A 252 0.01 -2.14 -17.56
N PRO A 253 1.20 -2.19 -16.93
CA PRO A 253 1.52 -3.25 -15.97
C PRO A 253 0.54 -3.31 -14.79
N HIS A 254 0.11 -2.17 -14.26
CA HIS A 254 -0.80 -2.12 -13.12
C HIS A 254 -2.24 -2.49 -13.51
N VAL A 255 -2.66 -2.15 -14.73
CA VAL A 255 -3.96 -2.60 -15.26
C VAL A 255 -3.96 -4.10 -15.53
N ILE A 256 -2.84 -4.68 -15.99
CA ILE A 256 -2.70 -6.14 -16.09
C ILE A 256 -2.82 -6.77 -14.70
N ALA A 257 -2.16 -6.20 -13.68
CA ALA A 257 -2.23 -6.70 -12.31
C ALA A 257 -3.65 -6.65 -11.73
N LEU A 258 -4.38 -5.55 -11.95
CA LEU A 258 -5.79 -5.40 -11.55
C LEU A 258 -6.67 -6.50 -12.16
N ASN A 259 -6.46 -6.83 -13.44
CA ASN A 259 -7.28 -7.76 -14.20
C ASN A 259 -6.64 -9.15 -14.35
N ALA A 260 -5.67 -9.52 -13.51
CA ALA A 260 -4.86 -10.73 -13.67
C ALA A 260 -5.71 -12.01 -13.79
N ALA A 261 -6.75 -12.14 -12.96
CA ALA A 261 -7.66 -13.29 -12.98
C ALA A 261 -8.45 -13.45 -14.30
N ALA A 262 -8.66 -12.35 -15.04
CA ALA A 262 -9.33 -12.34 -16.34
C ALA A 262 -8.36 -12.46 -17.52
N LEU A 263 -7.06 -12.61 -17.27
CA LEU A 263 -5.99 -12.59 -18.27
C LEU A 263 -5.14 -13.90 -18.33
N PRO A 264 -5.71 -15.12 -18.17
CA PRO A 264 -4.90 -16.36 -18.19
C PRO A 264 -4.11 -16.53 -19.49
N ARG A 265 -4.72 -16.17 -20.63
CA ARG A 265 -4.08 -16.24 -21.95
C ARG A 265 -2.88 -15.32 -22.11
N LEU A 266 -2.83 -14.23 -21.35
CA LEU A 266 -1.67 -13.33 -21.33
C LEU A 266 -0.48 -14.01 -20.66
N GLY A 267 -0.71 -14.72 -19.55
CA GLY A 267 0.33 -15.54 -18.91
C GLY A 267 0.84 -16.65 -19.83
N GLU A 268 -0.07 -17.35 -20.53
CA GLU A 268 0.26 -18.41 -21.50
C GLU A 268 1.14 -17.90 -22.64
N VAL A 269 0.76 -16.79 -23.30
CA VAL A 269 1.53 -16.26 -24.45
C VAL A 269 2.88 -15.68 -24.04
N LEU A 270 2.97 -15.12 -22.83
CA LEU A 270 4.22 -14.59 -22.29
C LEU A 270 5.11 -15.67 -21.66
N GLY A 271 4.57 -16.86 -21.39
CA GLY A 271 5.28 -17.96 -20.73
C GLY A 271 5.60 -17.66 -19.27
N THR A 272 4.72 -16.97 -18.54
CA THR A 272 4.94 -16.54 -17.15
C THR A 272 3.66 -16.60 -16.32
N ALA A 273 3.81 -16.85 -15.02
CA ALA A 273 2.73 -16.72 -14.04
C ALA A 273 2.48 -15.27 -13.61
N ASP A 274 3.42 -14.36 -13.87
CA ASP A 274 3.37 -12.94 -13.53
C ASP A 274 3.45 -12.08 -14.82
N PRO A 275 2.35 -11.97 -15.60
CA PRO A 275 2.35 -11.17 -16.82
C PRO A 275 2.49 -9.67 -16.57
N ALA A 276 1.97 -9.17 -15.43
CA ALA A 276 2.07 -7.76 -15.06
C ALA A 276 3.53 -7.34 -14.82
N GLY A 277 4.23 -8.09 -13.98
CA GLY A 277 5.64 -7.86 -13.72
C GLY A 277 6.50 -8.07 -14.97
N ALA A 278 6.21 -9.07 -15.81
CA ALA A 278 6.96 -9.28 -17.05
C ALA A 278 6.86 -8.11 -18.04
N VAL A 279 5.68 -7.46 -18.14
CA VAL A 279 5.51 -6.26 -18.98
C VAL A 279 6.21 -5.06 -18.34
N HIS A 280 6.13 -4.89 -17.02
CA HIS A 280 6.88 -3.85 -16.31
C HIS A 280 8.39 -3.97 -16.55
N ASP A 281 8.94 -5.18 -16.36
CA ASP A 281 10.38 -5.45 -16.51
C ASP A 281 10.84 -5.23 -17.95
N LEU A 282 10.01 -5.56 -18.94
CA LEU A 282 10.26 -5.26 -20.34
C LEU A 282 10.37 -3.75 -20.58
N VAL A 283 9.41 -2.96 -20.08
CA VAL A 283 9.42 -1.49 -20.20
C VAL A 283 10.67 -0.89 -19.57
N VAL A 284 11.00 -1.30 -18.35
CA VAL A 284 12.19 -0.80 -17.63
C VAL A 284 13.48 -1.19 -18.36
N SER A 285 13.59 -2.44 -18.85
CA SER A 285 14.79 -2.89 -19.58
C SER A 285 15.03 -2.18 -20.91
N ALA A 286 14.00 -1.54 -21.46
CA ALA A 286 14.05 -0.79 -22.70
C ALA A 286 14.16 0.73 -22.47
N ASP A 287 14.48 1.16 -21.24
CA ASP A 287 14.55 2.57 -20.82
C ASP A 287 13.22 3.33 -21.02
N GLY A 288 12.10 2.63 -20.84
CA GLY A 288 10.76 3.21 -20.92
C GLY A 288 10.32 3.89 -19.61
N PRO A 289 9.33 4.79 -19.69
CA PRO A 289 8.77 5.42 -18.50
C PRO A 289 8.04 4.39 -17.64
N ALA A 290 8.41 4.31 -16.37
CA ALA A 290 7.84 3.37 -15.40
C ALA A 290 7.05 4.04 -14.27
N ALA A 291 7.12 5.37 -14.12
CA ALA A 291 6.45 6.08 -13.02
C ALA A 291 5.70 7.33 -13.48
N LEU A 292 4.50 7.57 -12.95
CA LEU A 292 3.72 8.78 -13.28
C LEU A 292 4.38 10.06 -12.74
N ARG A 293 5.15 9.97 -11.65
CA ARG A 293 5.89 11.11 -11.10
C ARG A 293 6.91 11.67 -12.09
N ASP A 294 7.51 10.81 -12.91
CA ASP A 294 8.49 11.19 -13.94
C ASP A 294 7.81 11.87 -15.13
N LEU A 295 6.49 11.73 -15.27
CA LEU A 295 5.66 12.45 -16.23
C LEU A 295 5.08 13.76 -15.66
N GLY A 296 5.44 14.13 -14.43
CA GLY A 296 5.00 15.39 -13.79
C GLY A 296 3.73 15.27 -12.94
N VAL A 297 3.24 14.06 -12.65
CA VAL A 297 2.05 13.86 -11.80
C VAL A 297 2.40 14.08 -10.33
N THR A 298 1.58 14.87 -9.62
CA THR A 298 1.65 15.04 -8.16
C THR A 298 0.71 14.09 -7.44
N GLU A 299 0.96 13.77 -6.17
CA GLU A 299 0.07 12.92 -5.37
C GLU A 299 -1.36 13.46 -5.30
N ALA A 300 -1.53 14.78 -5.15
CA ALA A 300 -2.85 15.43 -5.17
C ALA A 300 -3.58 15.25 -6.51
N GLY A 301 -2.84 15.09 -7.61
CA GLY A 301 -3.41 14.76 -8.92
C GLY A 301 -4.05 13.37 -8.96
N LEU A 302 -3.54 12.41 -8.15
CA LEU A 302 -4.04 11.03 -8.12
C LEU A 302 -5.46 10.95 -7.56
N ASP A 303 -5.75 11.68 -6.48
CA ASP A 303 -7.08 11.69 -5.86
C ASP A 303 -8.14 12.23 -6.83
N ARG A 304 -7.82 13.34 -7.51
CA ARG A 304 -8.70 13.94 -8.51
C ARG A 304 -8.99 13.00 -9.68
N VAL A 305 -7.98 12.26 -10.15
CA VAL A 305 -8.15 11.27 -11.24
C VAL A 305 -8.98 10.08 -10.77
N ALA A 306 -8.75 9.58 -9.54
CA ALA A 306 -9.55 8.50 -8.97
C ALA A 306 -11.04 8.88 -8.85
N ASP A 307 -11.33 10.11 -8.42
CA ASP A 307 -12.69 10.65 -8.37
C ASP A 307 -13.34 10.69 -9.76
N LEU A 308 -12.64 11.20 -10.77
CA LEU A 308 -13.15 11.31 -12.13
C LEU A 308 -13.34 9.93 -12.78
N ALA A 309 -12.46 8.98 -12.49
CA ALA A 309 -12.50 7.64 -13.09
C ALA A 309 -13.74 6.84 -12.66
N VAL A 310 -14.26 7.05 -11.44
CA VAL A 310 -15.45 6.34 -10.93
C VAL A 310 -16.78 7.03 -11.24
N GLN A 311 -16.79 8.29 -11.69
CA GLN A 311 -18.03 9.02 -12.00
C GLN A 311 -18.84 8.38 -13.13
N ARG A 312 -18.17 7.71 -14.07
CA ARG A 312 -18.82 7.00 -15.18
C ARG A 312 -18.39 5.54 -15.13
N PRO A 313 -19.24 4.62 -14.63
CA PRO A 313 -18.90 3.21 -14.62
C PRO A 313 -18.71 2.70 -16.06
N TYR A 314 -17.66 1.92 -16.26
CA TYR A 314 -17.40 1.22 -17.51
C TYR A 314 -17.22 -0.28 -17.23
N PRO A 315 -17.60 -1.16 -18.18
CA PRO A 315 -17.44 -2.60 -18.01
C PRO A 315 -15.96 -2.96 -17.79
N ASN A 316 -15.68 -3.65 -16.69
CA ASN A 316 -14.37 -4.25 -16.40
C ASN A 316 -14.61 -5.56 -15.63
N PRO A 317 -13.77 -6.60 -15.80
CA PRO A 317 -13.94 -7.88 -15.11
C PRO A 317 -13.90 -7.76 -13.58
N VAL A 318 -13.09 -6.83 -13.08
CA VAL A 318 -12.98 -6.51 -11.65
C VAL A 318 -13.73 -5.21 -11.36
N PRO A 319 -14.55 -5.14 -10.28
CA PRO A 319 -15.22 -3.92 -9.86
C PRO A 319 -14.24 -2.77 -9.64
N LEU A 320 -14.54 -1.62 -10.23
CA LEU A 320 -13.69 -0.45 -10.17
C LEU A 320 -14.16 0.46 -9.03
N THR A 321 -13.53 0.31 -7.86
CA THR A 321 -13.77 1.18 -6.71
C THR A 321 -12.84 2.39 -6.76
N ARG A 322 -13.25 3.48 -6.10
CA ARG A 322 -12.42 4.70 -6.00
C ARG A 322 -11.07 4.38 -5.35
N ASP A 323 -11.10 3.66 -4.23
CA ASP A 323 -9.90 3.31 -3.47
C ASP A 323 -9.01 2.34 -4.28
N GLY A 324 -9.60 1.36 -4.96
CA GLY A 324 -8.83 0.45 -5.82
C GLY A 324 -8.14 1.17 -6.99
N ILE A 325 -8.81 2.14 -7.62
CA ILE A 325 -8.18 3.00 -8.64
C ILE A 325 -7.10 3.88 -8.02
N ARG A 326 -7.35 4.45 -6.84
CA ARG A 326 -6.39 5.31 -6.15
C ARG A 326 -5.12 4.56 -5.75
N ASP A 327 -5.26 3.31 -5.31
CA ASP A 327 -4.14 2.42 -4.98
C ASP A 327 -3.35 2.06 -6.24
N LEU A 328 -4.04 1.68 -7.32
CA LEU A 328 -3.42 1.43 -8.63
C LEU A 328 -2.61 2.63 -9.11
N LEU A 329 -3.20 3.84 -9.01
CA LEU A 329 -2.54 5.09 -9.39
C LEU A 329 -1.36 5.42 -8.47
N GLY A 330 -1.45 5.09 -7.18
CA GLY A 330 -0.34 5.23 -6.22
C GLY A 330 0.85 4.35 -6.57
N GLN A 331 0.61 3.09 -6.91
CA GLN A 331 1.66 2.17 -7.37
C GLN A 331 2.30 2.63 -8.69
N ALA A 332 1.46 3.05 -9.65
CA ALA A 332 1.91 3.61 -10.93
C ALA A 332 2.68 4.93 -10.76
N TRP A 333 2.31 5.74 -9.79
CA TRP A 333 3.04 6.96 -9.45
C TRP A 333 4.41 6.68 -8.84
N ALA A 334 4.50 5.65 -7.99
CA ALA A 334 5.76 5.24 -7.38
C ALA A 334 6.71 4.50 -8.34
N GLY A 335 6.21 4.06 -9.50
CA GLY A 335 6.92 3.15 -10.39
C GLY A 335 7.22 1.80 -9.75
N ALA A 336 6.31 1.34 -8.89
CA ALA A 336 6.46 0.06 -8.23
C ALA A 336 6.22 -1.07 -9.24
N ARG A 337 7.10 -2.08 -9.26
CA ARG A 337 6.84 -3.31 -10.00
C ARG A 337 5.53 -3.93 -9.48
N PRO A 338 4.48 -4.11 -10.32
CA PRO A 338 3.21 -4.63 -9.85
C PRO A 338 3.37 -6.03 -9.27
N VAL A 339 2.64 -6.31 -8.20
CA VAL A 339 2.47 -7.66 -7.65
C VAL A 339 1.07 -8.12 -8.07
N PRO A 340 0.89 -9.35 -8.58
CA PRO A 340 -0.43 -9.88 -8.89
C PRO A 340 -1.34 -9.74 -7.67
N GLN A 341 -2.48 -9.05 -7.81
CA GLN A 341 -3.50 -9.10 -6.77
C GLN A 341 -4.09 -10.51 -6.82
N GLU A 342 -4.07 -11.23 -5.70
CA GLU A 342 -4.77 -12.51 -5.60
C GLU A 342 -6.25 -12.30 -5.98
N PRO A 343 -6.90 -13.26 -6.67
CA PRO A 343 -8.27 -13.12 -7.11
C PRO A 343 -9.16 -12.72 -5.93
N ALA A 344 -9.99 -11.69 -6.11
CA ALA A 344 -10.94 -11.26 -5.11
C ALA A 344 -11.83 -12.43 -4.69
N ASP A 345 -11.57 -12.95 -3.49
CA ASP A 345 -12.42 -13.93 -2.82
C ASP A 345 -13.83 -13.32 -2.69
N PRO A 346 -14.89 -13.96 -3.23
CA PRO A 346 -16.28 -13.51 -3.04
C PRO A 346 -16.66 -13.31 -1.57
N VAL A 347 -15.96 -14.03 -0.68
CA VAL A 347 -16.06 -13.86 0.77
C VAL A 347 -15.42 -12.54 1.22
N ALA A 348 -14.26 -12.15 0.68
CA ALA A 348 -13.60 -10.89 1.02
C ALA A 348 -14.49 -9.66 0.73
N GLY A 349 -15.13 -9.59 -0.44
CA GLY A 349 -16.06 -8.49 -0.75
C GLY A 349 -17.31 -8.46 0.15
N THR A 350 -17.69 -9.59 0.72
CA THR A 350 -18.78 -9.68 1.72
C THR A 350 -18.30 -9.26 3.10
N LEU A 351 -17.10 -9.67 3.50
CA LEU A 351 -16.45 -9.29 4.76
C LEU A 351 -16.15 -7.79 4.83
N ASP A 352 -15.75 -7.18 3.73
CA ASP A 352 -15.47 -5.74 3.67
C ASP A 352 -16.76 -4.92 3.87
N ARG A 353 -17.87 -5.34 3.24
CA ARG A 353 -19.19 -4.73 3.45
C ARG A 353 -19.68 -4.87 4.89
N LEU A 354 -19.51 -6.05 5.47
CA LEU A 354 -19.87 -6.29 6.87
C LEU A 354 -19.06 -5.39 7.81
N THR A 355 -17.75 -5.29 7.59
CA THR A 355 -16.87 -4.43 8.38
C THR A 355 -17.26 -2.97 8.28
N ALA A 356 -17.53 -2.48 7.06
CA ALA A 356 -18.03 -1.12 6.85
C ALA A 356 -19.35 -0.87 7.57
N GLN A 357 -20.31 -1.81 7.48
CA GLN A 357 -21.61 -1.69 8.14
C GLN A 357 -21.49 -1.61 9.68
N VAL A 358 -20.59 -2.38 10.29
CA VAL A 358 -20.38 -2.35 11.75
C VAL A 358 -19.66 -1.07 12.16
N VAL A 359 -18.62 -0.66 11.45
CA VAL A 359 -17.92 0.63 11.69
C VAL A 359 -18.92 1.79 11.60
N ASP A 360 -19.74 1.78 10.56
CA ASP A 360 -20.77 2.78 10.34
C ASP A 360 -21.87 2.74 11.40
N SER A 361 -22.01 1.70 12.22
CA SER A 361 -23.02 1.69 13.29
C SER A 361 -22.62 2.57 14.49
N PHE A 362 -21.33 2.84 14.68
CA PHE A 362 -20.80 3.68 15.78
C PHE A 362 -20.81 5.18 15.42
N ARG A 363 -21.99 5.77 15.14
CA ARG A 363 -22.11 7.15 14.58
C ARG A 363 -22.16 8.28 15.61
N ALA A 364 -22.47 7.98 16.87
CA ALA A 364 -22.78 8.98 17.89
C ALA A 364 -21.95 8.76 19.17
N GLY A 365 -21.76 9.81 19.96
CA GLY A 365 -21.04 9.78 21.23
C GLY A 365 -19.64 10.40 21.17
N ASP A 366 -18.86 10.14 22.22
CA ASP A 366 -17.52 10.67 22.40
C ASP A 366 -16.60 10.36 21.19
N PRO A 367 -15.93 11.37 20.60
CA PRO A 367 -15.06 11.16 19.43
C PRO A 367 -13.94 10.16 19.67
N ARG A 368 -13.32 10.14 20.86
CA ARG A 368 -12.20 9.24 21.15
C ARG A 368 -12.69 7.81 21.29
N LEU A 369 -13.79 7.58 21.99
CA LEU A 369 -14.41 6.26 22.11
C LEU A 369 -14.77 5.69 20.73
N ARG A 370 -15.33 6.50 19.84
CA ARG A 370 -15.65 6.10 18.46
C ARG A 370 -14.41 5.73 17.66
N GLU A 371 -13.33 6.49 17.76
CA GLU A 371 -12.05 6.17 17.14
C GLU A 371 -11.54 4.80 17.63
N LEU A 372 -11.53 4.58 18.95
CA LEU A 372 -11.08 3.33 19.55
C LEU A 372 -11.94 2.13 19.13
N LEU A 373 -13.26 2.25 19.18
CA LEU A 373 -14.18 1.17 18.81
C LEU A 373 -14.11 0.82 17.33
N THR A 374 -14.09 1.83 16.44
CA THR A 374 -14.00 1.59 15.00
C THR A 374 -12.63 1.02 14.59
N GLY A 375 -11.55 1.43 15.26
CA GLY A 375 -10.22 0.82 15.12
C GLY A 375 -10.22 -0.65 15.56
N LEU A 376 -10.78 -0.94 16.74
CA LEU A 376 -10.87 -2.29 17.29
C LEU A 376 -11.69 -3.22 16.38
N VAL A 377 -12.83 -2.77 15.87
CA VAL A 377 -13.66 -3.56 14.93
C VAL A 377 -12.85 -3.94 13.70
N ARG A 378 -12.14 -2.99 13.09
CA ARG A 378 -11.31 -3.26 11.91
C ARG A 378 -10.19 -4.26 12.23
N ALA A 379 -9.56 -4.14 13.39
CA ALA A 379 -8.51 -5.06 13.83
C ALA A 379 -9.07 -6.49 14.05
N LEU A 380 -10.20 -6.62 14.74
CA LEU A 380 -10.85 -7.92 15.01
C LEU A 380 -11.31 -8.60 13.73
N HIS A 381 -12.02 -7.88 12.85
CA HIS A 381 -12.46 -8.42 11.56
C HIS A 381 -11.27 -8.74 10.65
N GLY A 382 -10.23 -7.90 10.67
CA GLY A 382 -8.97 -8.14 9.98
C GLY A 382 -8.29 -9.43 10.44
N TYR A 383 -8.15 -9.63 11.76
CA TYR A 383 -7.58 -10.84 12.35
C TYR A 383 -8.37 -12.10 11.97
N ALA A 384 -9.71 -12.04 12.08
CA ALA A 384 -10.58 -13.15 11.70
C ALA A 384 -10.42 -13.53 10.22
N ARG A 385 -10.32 -12.53 9.35
CA ARG A 385 -10.09 -12.73 7.90
C ARG A 385 -8.70 -13.31 7.64
N THR A 386 -7.66 -12.72 8.21
CA THR A 386 -6.26 -13.12 7.99
C THR A 386 -5.99 -14.57 8.40
N HIS A 387 -6.64 -15.03 9.46
CA HIS A 387 -6.45 -16.40 9.97
C HIS A 387 -7.56 -17.37 9.59
N GLY A 388 -8.59 -16.92 8.87
CA GLY A 388 -9.72 -17.77 8.47
C GLY A 388 -10.42 -18.41 9.67
N LEU A 389 -10.66 -17.64 10.75
CA LEU A 389 -11.21 -18.16 12.00
C LEU A 389 -12.47 -19.00 11.76
N THR A 390 -12.45 -20.23 12.24
CA THR A 390 -13.59 -21.12 12.18
C THR A 390 -14.58 -20.84 13.31
N GLN A 391 -15.82 -21.28 13.14
CA GLN A 391 -16.84 -21.16 14.20
C GLN A 391 -16.44 -21.91 15.48
N ALA A 392 -15.73 -23.03 15.36
CA ALA A 392 -15.25 -23.80 16.51
C ALA A 392 -14.17 -23.05 17.29
N GLU A 393 -13.21 -22.44 16.60
CA GLU A 393 -12.15 -21.62 17.23
C GLU A 393 -12.74 -20.35 17.87
N TRP A 394 -13.72 -19.73 17.21
CA TRP A 394 -14.44 -18.60 17.80
C TRP A 394 -15.23 -18.99 19.05
N GLN A 395 -15.93 -20.12 19.03
CA GLN A 395 -16.62 -20.62 20.22
C GLN A 395 -15.64 -20.90 21.37
N ALA A 396 -14.50 -21.54 21.10
CA ALA A 396 -13.46 -21.77 22.09
C ALA A 396 -12.91 -20.46 22.68
N THR A 397 -12.77 -19.43 21.85
CA THR A 397 -12.36 -18.08 22.29
C THR A 397 -13.41 -17.47 23.23
N ILE A 398 -14.69 -17.56 22.89
CA ILE A 398 -15.78 -17.08 23.74
C ILE A 398 -15.84 -17.84 25.07
N ASP A 399 -15.67 -19.16 25.05
CA ASP A 399 -15.66 -19.99 26.26
C ASP A 399 -14.47 -19.60 27.18
N PHE A 400 -13.29 -19.36 26.60
CA PHE A 400 -12.11 -18.87 27.32
C PHE A 400 -12.34 -17.50 27.97
N LEU A 401 -12.89 -16.52 27.23
CA LEU A 401 -13.20 -15.19 27.76
C LEU A 401 -14.28 -15.25 28.85
N THR A 402 -15.27 -16.14 28.69
CA THR A 402 -16.32 -16.38 29.69
C THR A 402 -15.73 -16.96 30.97
N ALA A 403 -14.86 -17.96 30.85
CA ALA A 403 -14.16 -18.54 32.00
C ALA A 403 -13.26 -17.50 32.70
N THR A 404 -12.59 -16.63 31.93
CA THR A 404 -11.78 -15.52 32.46
C THR A 404 -12.64 -14.57 33.30
N GLY A 405 -13.85 -14.24 32.81
CA GLY A 405 -14.81 -13.45 33.58
C GLY A 405 -15.27 -14.14 34.86
N HIS A 406 -15.53 -15.45 34.83
CA HIS A 406 -15.94 -16.20 36.03
C HIS A 406 -14.83 -16.40 37.06
N ALA A 407 -13.56 -16.35 36.65
CA ALA A 407 -12.41 -16.39 37.54
C ALA A 407 -12.10 -15.02 38.19
N THR A 408 -12.78 -13.96 37.79
CA THR A 408 -12.62 -12.61 38.38
C THR A 408 -13.53 -12.44 39.60
N ASP A 409 -12.96 -11.94 40.70
CA ASP A 409 -13.66 -11.64 41.96
C ASP A 409 -13.11 -10.35 42.63
N GLU A 410 -13.49 -10.09 43.89
CA GLU A 410 -13.05 -8.90 44.65
C GLU A 410 -11.53 -8.85 44.92
N ARG A 411 -10.84 -9.99 44.83
CA ARG A 411 -9.41 -10.15 45.12
C ARG A 411 -8.59 -10.52 43.89
N ARG A 412 -9.23 -11.02 42.83
CA ARG A 412 -8.59 -11.48 41.59
C ARG A 412 -9.21 -10.80 40.37
N GLN A 413 -8.38 -10.11 39.59
CA GLN A 413 -8.76 -9.52 38.29
C GLN A 413 -8.15 -10.32 37.14
N GLU A 414 -8.79 -11.42 36.74
CA GLU A 414 -8.25 -12.34 35.71
C GLU A 414 -8.13 -11.66 34.34
N PHE A 415 -9.00 -10.70 34.00
CA PHE A 415 -8.87 -9.91 32.77
C PHE A 415 -7.63 -9.02 32.75
N VAL A 416 -7.19 -8.51 33.91
CA VAL A 416 -5.93 -7.76 34.00
C VAL A 416 -4.77 -8.71 33.80
N LEU A 417 -4.80 -9.90 34.41
CA LEU A 417 -3.79 -10.94 34.19
C LEU A 417 -3.72 -11.39 32.72
N LEU A 418 -4.87 -11.50 32.04
CA LEU A 418 -4.93 -11.77 30.60
C LEU A 418 -4.28 -10.64 29.79
N SER A 419 -4.58 -9.38 30.12
CA SER A 419 -3.96 -8.21 29.47
C SER A 419 -2.44 -8.18 29.66
N ASP A 420 -1.98 -8.46 30.89
CA ASP A 420 -0.57 -8.51 31.27
C ASP A 420 0.17 -9.62 30.52
N THR A 421 -0.38 -10.83 30.48
CA THR A 421 0.23 -11.99 29.82
C THR A 421 0.14 -11.94 28.30
N LEU A 422 -0.75 -11.12 27.71
CA LEU A 422 -0.73 -10.79 26.28
C LEU A 422 0.15 -9.57 25.96
N GLY A 423 0.71 -8.90 26.97
CA GLY A 423 1.59 -7.74 26.83
C GLY A 423 0.88 -6.41 26.55
N LEU A 424 -0.46 -6.39 26.52
CA LEU A 424 -1.23 -5.17 26.25
C LEU A 424 -1.01 -4.12 27.33
N SER A 425 -0.96 -4.52 28.60
CA SER A 425 -0.71 -3.60 29.71
C SER A 425 0.66 -2.92 29.61
N SER A 426 1.71 -3.66 29.21
CA SER A 426 3.04 -3.12 28.97
C SER A 426 3.07 -2.15 27.78
N VAL A 427 2.34 -2.44 26.70
CA VAL A 427 2.20 -1.51 25.57
C VAL A 427 1.48 -0.23 25.99
N VAL A 428 0.39 -0.33 26.76
CA VAL A 428 -0.34 0.84 27.29
C VAL A 428 0.55 1.67 28.21
N ASP A 429 1.31 1.02 29.09
CA ASP A 429 2.28 1.68 29.96
C ASP A 429 3.32 2.48 29.15
N VAL A 430 3.96 1.84 28.17
CA VAL A 430 4.94 2.49 27.29
C VAL A 430 4.31 3.66 26.54
N LEU A 431 3.11 3.52 25.96
CA LEU A 431 2.44 4.63 25.26
C LEU A 431 2.10 5.79 26.19
N THR A 432 1.71 5.49 27.42
CA THR A 432 1.31 6.49 28.43
C THR A 432 2.51 7.27 29.00
N HIS A 433 3.68 6.64 29.06
CA HIS A 433 4.90 7.18 29.69
C HIS A 433 6.04 7.48 28.70
N SER A 434 5.93 7.12 27.42
CA SER A 434 6.91 7.43 26.36
C SER A 434 7.15 8.92 26.10
N ARG A 435 6.27 9.79 26.63
CA ARG A 435 6.35 11.25 26.47
C ARG A 435 7.29 11.92 27.47
N THR A 436 7.87 11.17 28.41
CA THR A 436 8.83 11.67 29.41
C THR A 436 10.13 10.85 29.33
N PRO A 437 10.93 10.97 28.25
CA PRO A 437 12.12 10.13 28.06
C PRO A 437 13.21 10.34 29.13
N ASP A 438 13.19 11.48 29.82
CA ASP A 438 14.16 11.83 30.87
C ASP A 438 13.76 11.31 32.27
N THR A 439 12.64 10.59 32.40
CA THR A 439 12.19 9.98 33.66
C THR A 439 12.55 8.50 33.72
N THR A 440 12.64 7.94 34.94
CA THR A 440 12.76 6.49 35.11
C THR A 440 11.58 5.78 34.46
N SER A 441 11.84 4.65 33.80
CA SER A 441 10.77 3.85 33.20
C SER A 441 9.72 3.43 34.21
N SER A 442 8.46 3.63 33.85
CA SER A 442 7.30 3.15 34.62
C SER A 442 7.13 1.63 34.49
N ALA A 443 6.24 1.06 35.28
CA ALA A 443 5.77 -0.32 35.17
C ALA A 443 4.30 -0.41 35.56
N VAL A 444 3.66 -1.54 35.21
CA VAL A 444 2.32 -1.86 35.70
C VAL A 444 2.35 -2.05 37.23
N LEU A 445 1.30 -1.63 37.92
CA LEU A 445 1.18 -1.70 39.39
C LEU A 445 1.29 -3.13 39.93
N GLY A 446 0.86 -4.11 39.14
CA GLY A 446 0.85 -5.51 39.53
C GLY A 446 -0.28 -5.85 40.51
N PRO A 447 -0.65 -7.13 40.62
CA PRO A 447 -1.85 -7.56 41.34
C PRO A 447 -1.72 -7.58 42.87
N PHE A 448 -0.51 -7.39 43.41
CA PHE A 448 -0.23 -7.57 44.85
C PHE A 448 0.01 -6.27 45.63
N TYR A 449 -0.19 -5.11 44.98
CA TYR A 449 -0.20 -3.83 45.68
C TYR A 449 -1.42 -3.74 46.62
N THR A 450 -1.24 -3.10 47.78
CA THR A 450 -2.35 -2.77 48.69
C THR A 450 -2.21 -1.33 49.12
N GLU A 451 -3.32 -0.59 49.06
CA GLU A 451 -3.36 0.82 49.44
C GLU A 451 -3.05 1.00 50.93
N GLY A 452 -2.23 2.02 51.24
CA GLY A 452 -1.90 2.39 52.61
C GLY A 452 -1.01 1.40 53.38
N PRO A 453 0.16 0.99 52.84
CA PRO A 453 1.12 0.20 53.62
C PRO A 453 1.60 0.99 54.85
N PRO A 454 2.12 0.29 55.89
CA PRO A 454 2.52 0.94 57.14
C PRO A 454 3.62 1.97 56.91
N GLU A 455 3.48 3.15 57.52
CA GLU A 455 4.51 4.20 57.46
C GLU A 455 5.67 3.84 58.39
N LEU A 456 6.89 3.83 57.85
CA LEU A 456 8.12 3.40 58.52
C LEU A 456 9.18 4.49 58.50
N ALA A 457 10.04 4.49 59.51
CA ALA A 457 11.17 5.41 59.60
C ALA A 457 12.33 4.99 58.68
N GLN A 458 13.16 5.96 58.29
CA GLN A 458 14.40 5.71 57.54
C GLN A 458 15.28 4.67 58.26
N GLY A 459 15.76 3.67 57.52
CA GLY A 459 16.55 2.55 58.03
C GLY A 459 15.74 1.42 58.65
N ALA A 460 14.41 1.51 58.70
CA ALA A 460 13.55 0.43 59.16
C ALA A 460 13.73 -0.85 58.32
N ASP A 461 13.37 -1.99 58.90
CA ASP A 461 13.41 -3.29 58.24
C ASP A 461 12.01 -3.71 57.83
N VAL A 462 11.77 -3.78 56.52
CA VAL A 462 10.48 -4.19 55.95
C VAL A 462 10.33 -5.71 55.92
N SER A 463 11.42 -6.48 56.12
CA SER A 463 11.37 -7.94 56.07
C SER A 463 10.64 -8.55 57.26
N ALA A 464 10.46 -7.81 58.35
CA ALA A 464 9.84 -8.28 59.59
C ALA A 464 10.42 -9.64 60.10
N GLY A 465 11.70 -9.91 59.82
CA GLY A 465 12.37 -11.16 60.22
C GLY A 465 12.19 -12.34 59.25
N LYS A 466 11.66 -12.11 58.04
CA LYS A 466 11.61 -13.12 56.98
C LYS A 466 13.00 -13.65 56.65
N LYS A 467 13.06 -14.95 56.40
CA LYS A 467 14.29 -15.61 55.95
C LYS A 467 14.59 -15.19 54.50
N GLY A 468 15.87 -14.95 54.22
CA GLY A 468 16.34 -14.54 52.91
C GLY A 468 17.73 -13.91 52.99
N THR A 469 18.32 -13.61 51.83
CA THR A 469 19.61 -12.88 51.79
C THR A 469 19.37 -11.43 52.19
N PRO A 470 20.00 -10.90 53.26
CA PRO A 470 19.74 -9.54 53.71
C PRO A 470 20.08 -8.49 52.64
N LEU A 471 19.23 -7.46 52.53
CA LEU A 471 19.31 -6.41 51.52
C LEU A 471 19.28 -5.04 52.20
N TRP A 472 20.24 -4.18 51.87
CA TRP A 472 20.21 -2.76 52.18
C TRP A 472 19.84 -1.96 50.93
N VAL A 473 18.74 -1.23 51.00
CA VAL A 473 18.27 -0.35 49.93
C VAL A 473 18.66 1.08 50.25
N ASP A 474 19.32 1.77 49.32
CA ASP A 474 19.70 3.18 49.42
C ASP A 474 19.43 3.88 48.08
N VAL A 475 18.22 4.39 47.93
CA VAL A 475 17.73 5.00 46.69
C VAL A 475 17.51 6.50 46.85
N ALA A 476 17.51 7.22 45.74
CA ALA A 476 17.23 8.65 45.68
C ALA A 476 16.07 8.94 44.73
N VAL A 477 15.31 10.00 45.00
CA VAL A 477 14.28 10.54 44.12
C VAL A 477 14.67 11.97 43.72
N THR A 478 14.75 12.22 42.42
CA THR A 478 15.09 13.53 41.85
C THR A 478 14.07 13.94 40.79
N GLY A 479 14.01 15.24 40.52
CA GLY A 479 13.38 15.76 39.30
C GLY A 479 14.19 15.42 38.05
N THR A 480 13.64 15.75 36.88
CA THR A 480 14.35 15.66 35.59
C THR A 480 15.51 16.65 35.45
N ASP A 481 15.63 17.62 36.37
CA ASP A 481 16.74 18.55 36.51
C ASP A 481 17.79 18.10 37.53
N ASP A 482 17.75 16.81 37.91
CA ASP A 482 18.60 16.16 38.90
C ASP A 482 18.57 16.80 40.31
N ARG A 483 17.58 17.66 40.60
CA ARG A 483 17.38 18.20 41.95
C ARG A 483 16.67 17.18 42.86
N PRO A 484 17.12 16.98 44.10
CA PRO A 484 16.43 16.10 45.05
C PRO A 484 14.98 16.51 45.30
N VAL A 485 14.09 15.51 45.43
CA VAL A 485 12.68 15.71 45.79
C VAL A 485 12.47 15.31 47.25
N PRO A 486 12.46 16.27 48.19
CA PRO A 486 12.25 15.99 49.60
C PRO A 486 10.78 15.69 49.90
N GLY A 487 10.52 14.80 50.87
CA GLY A 487 9.18 14.49 51.34
C GLY A 487 8.31 13.66 50.38
N ALA A 488 8.88 13.14 49.29
CA ALA A 488 8.19 12.22 48.38
C ALA A 488 7.76 10.96 49.15
N VAL A 489 6.51 10.55 48.98
CA VAL A 489 5.94 9.33 49.53
C VAL A 489 6.35 8.17 48.64
N VAL A 490 6.98 7.16 49.22
CA VAL A 490 7.46 5.97 48.50
C VAL A 490 6.89 4.72 49.15
N ASP A 491 5.99 4.05 48.45
CA ASP A 491 5.53 2.70 48.82
C ASP A 491 6.45 1.67 48.18
N VAL A 492 6.85 0.66 48.94
CA VAL A 492 7.67 -0.46 48.49
C VAL A 492 7.00 -1.78 48.84
N TRP A 493 7.11 -2.77 47.95
CA TRP A 493 6.64 -4.14 48.18
C TRP A 493 7.41 -5.15 47.33
N GLN A 494 7.52 -6.39 47.81
CA GLN A 494 8.22 -7.48 47.09
C GLN A 494 7.75 -8.86 47.57
N SER A 495 8.16 -9.90 46.85
CA SER A 495 8.07 -11.30 47.29
C SER A 495 9.13 -11.67 48.33
N ASP A 496 8.86 -12.72 49.10
CA ASP A 496 9.82 -13.36 49.98
C ASP A 496 10.79 -14.30 49.24
N GLU A 497 11.64 -15.02 49.97
CA GLU A 497 12.63 -15.95 49.39
C GLU A 497 12.01 -17.15 48.66
N ASP A 498 10.76 -17.50 49.01
CA ASP A 498 10.02 -18.62 48.42
C ASP A 498 9.09 -18.16 47.29
N GLY A 499 9.06 -16.85 47.00
CA GLY A 499 8.27 -16.27 45.92
C GLY A 499 6.82 -15.97 46.29
N PHE A 500 6.51 -15.75 47.57
CA PHE A 500 5.17 -15.37 48.02
C PHE A 500 5.10 -13.90 48.44
N TYR A 501 3.98 -13.25 48.11
CA TYR A 501 3.58 -11.98 48.73
C TYR A 501 2.79 -12.27 50.02
N ASP A 502 2.84 -11.36 50.98
CA ASP A 502 2.09 -11.46 52.24
C ASP A 502 0.56 -11.68 52.06
N LEU A 503 -0.05 -11.12 51.00
CA LEU A 503 -1.45 -11.38 50.64
C LEU A 503 -1.76 -12.85 50.34
N GLN A 504 -0.74 -13.63 49.99
CA GLN A 504 -0.84 -15.07 49.71
C GLN A 504 -0.56 -15.92 50.96
N LEU A 505 -0.21 -15.29 52.08
CA LEU A 505 0.13 -15.92 53.36
C LEU A 505 -0.86 -15.50 54.46
N PRO A 506 -2.13 -15.97 54.39
CA PRO A 506 -3.21 -15.50 55.27
C PRO A 506 -3.03 -15.87 56.76
N GLU A 507 -2.05 -16.70 57.09
CA GLU A 507 -1.72 -17.09 58.46
C GLU A 507 -0.68 -16.17 59.12
N GLU A 508 -0.11 -15.20 58.40
CA GLU A 508 0.88 -14.27 58.95
C GLU A 508 0.26 -12.98 59.48
N ASP A 509 0.75 -12.55 60.65
CA ASP A 509 0.30 -11.32 61.32
C ASP A 509 0.94 -10.08 60.69
N GLY A 510 0.14 -9.33 59.92
CA GLY A 510 0.44 -7.97 59.47
C GLY A 510 1.12 -7.86 58.11
N PRO A 511 1.29 -6.63 57.61
CA PRO A 511 1.96 -6.36 56.34
C PRO A 511 3.46 -6.67 56.43
N VAL A 512 3.93 -7.63 55.61
CA VAL A 512 5.34 -8.08 55.59
C VAL A 512 5.94 -7.82 54.21
N LEU A 513 7.21 -7.44 54.16
CA LEU A 513 7.94 -7.08 52.93
C LEU A 513 7.32 -5.92 52.14
N ARG A 514 6.59 -5.06 52.86
CA ARG A 514 6.01 -3.82 52.33
C ARG A 514 6.14 -2.68 53.33
N GLY A 515 6.15 -1.46 52.85
CA GLY A 515 6.22 -0.27 53.70
C GLY A 515 6.05 1.02 52.93
N ARG A 516 5.67 2.07 53.64
CA ARG A 516 5.60 3.45 53.15
C ARG A 516 6.69 4.28 53.82
N PHE A 517 7.42 5.05 53.03
CA PHE A 517 8.47 5.94 53.53
C PHE A 517 8.33 7.34 52.95
N ARG A 518 9.08 8.28 53.53
CA ARG A 518 9.26 9.64 53.02
C ARG A 518 10.73 9.92 52.75
N THR A 519 11.03 10.49 51.59
CA THR A 519 12.40 10.91 51.26
C THR A 519 12.88 12.02 52.19
N GLY A 520 14.16 11.99 52.56
CA GLY A 520 14.80 13.06 53.33
C GLY A 520 15.04 14.34 52.53
N ASP A 521 15.66 15.34 53.15
CA ASP A 521 16.02 16.62 52.50
C ASP A 521 16.97 16.45 51.30
N ASP A 522 17.76 15.37 51.30
CA ASP A 522 18.65 14.96 50.20
C ASP A 522 17.94 14.11 49.14
N GLY A 523 16.61 13.96 49.24
CA GLY A 523 15.79 13.14 48.34
C GLY A 523 15.99 11.63 48.52
N ARG A 524 16.68 11.18 49.58
CA ARG A 524 17.04 9.77 49.75
C ARG A 524 16.09 9.00 50.64
N LEU A 525 16.03 7.70 50.36
CA LEU A 525 15.31 6.68 51.11
C LEU A 525 16.22 5.48 51.37
N ARG A 526 16.29 5.07 52.64
CA ARG A 526 17.05 3.92 53.10
C ARG A 526 16.19 2.97 53.92
N PHE A 527 16.31 1.67 53.68
CA PHE A 527 15.65 0.63 54.48
C PHE A 527 16.34 -0.72 54.30
N ARG A 528 16.03 -1.66 55.19
CA ARG A 528 16.44 -3.07 55.10
C ARG A 528 15.29 -3.92 54.57
N SER A 529 15.65 -4.95 53.81
CA SER A 529 14.75 -5.98 53.29
C SER A 529 15.54 -7.29 53.12
N ILE A 530 15.01 -8.22 52.34
CA ILE A 530 15.72 -9.37 51.79
C ILE A 530 15.75 -9.29 50.25
N LEU A 531 16.70 -9.98 49.63
CA LEU A 531 16.76 -10.10 48.17
C LEU A 531 15.47 -10.78 47.66
N PRO A 532 14.70 -10.16 46.75
CA PRO A 532 13.46 -10.76 46.25
C PRO A 532 13.76 -12.01 45.41
N ALA A 533 12.82 -12.96 45.42
CA ALA A 533 12.85 -14.14 44.57
C ALA A 533 11.89 -14.02 43.37
N ALA A 534 12.11 -14.84 42.35
CA ALA A 534 11.14 -15.01 41.27
C ALA A 534 9.84 -15.60 41.83
N TYR A 535 8.69 -15.14 41.34
CA TYR A 535 7.38 -15.59 41.81
C TYR A 535 6.43 -15.86 40.65
N PRO A 536 5.52 -16.82 40.76
CA PRO A 536 4.53 -17.08 39.73
C PRO A 536 3.37 -16.08 39.82
N VAL A 537 2.86 -15.63 38.68
CA VAL A 537 1.49 -15.09 38.61
C VAL A 537 0.47 -16.22 38.86
N PRO A 538 -0.78 -15.92 39.26
CA PRO A 538 -1.81 -16.94 39.41
C PRO A 538 -1.94 -17.82 38.16
N ALA A 539 -1.78 -19.13 38.32
CA ALA A 539 -1.77 -20.10 37.20
C ALA A 539 -2.89 -21.15 37.30
N ASP A 540 -3.76 -21.04 38.31
CA ASP A 540 -4.88 -21.94 38.59
C ASP A 540 -6.16 -21.59 37.80
N GLY A 541 -6.11 -20.56 36.95
CA GLY A 541 -7.24 -20.09 36.15
C GLY A 541 -7.07 -20.25 34.64
N PRO A 542 -8.00 -19.70 33.85
CA PRO A 542 -7.95 -19.75 32.39
C PRO A 542 -6.65 -19.19 31.82
N VAL A 543 -6.12 -18.10 32.36
CA VAL A 543 -4.85 -17.53 31.88
C VAL A 543 -3.68 -18.48 32.13
N GLY A 544 -3.65 -19.15 33.30
CA GLY A 544 -2.67 -20.21 33.56
C GLY A 544 -2.76 -21.36 32.56
N SER A 545 -3.98 -21.81 32.25
CA SER A 545 -4.21 -22.83 31.22
C SER A 545 -3.74 -22.38 29.83
N MET A 546 -3.88 -21.09 29.50
CA MET A 546 -3.36 -20.50 28.25
C MET A 546 -1.82 -20.50 28.22
N LEU A 547 -1.16 -20.12 29.33
CA LEU A 547 0.29 -20.16 29.44
C LEU A 547 0.81 -21.59 29.25
N ASP A 548 0.22 -22.56 29.95
CA ASP A 548 0.56 -23.98 29.82
C ASP A 548 0.37 -24.49 28.38
N ALA A 549 -0.77 -24.18 27.75
CA ALA A 549 -1.07 -24.57 26.38
C ALA A 549 -0.12 -23.96 25.34
N THR A 550 0.51 -22.82 25.65
CA THR A 550 1.47 -22.13 24.80
C THR A 550 2.93 -22.40 25.18
N GLY A 551 3.17 -23.27 26.17
CA GLY A 551 4.52 -23.60 26.66
C GLY A 551 5.22 -22.46 27.40
N ARG A 552 4.47 -21.49 27.92
CA ARG A 552 4.98 -20.35 28.69
C ARG A 552 4.89 -20.62 30.19
N HIS A 553 5.91 -20.20 30.94
CA HIS A 553 5.90 -20.30 32.40
C HIS A 553 5.18 -19.11 33.06
N PRO A 554 4.63 -19.25 34.28
CA PRO A 554 3.97 -18.16 34.99
C PRO A 554 4.92 -17.25 35.78
N PHE A 555 6.22 -17.51 35.77
CA PHE A 555 7.17 -16.78 36.62
C PHE A 555 7.45 -15.35 36.14
N ARG A 556 7.50 -14.46 37.12
CA ARG A 556 8.07 -13.12 37.03
C ARG A 556 9.50 -13.10 37.52
N ALA A 557 10.33 -12.28 36.89
CA ALA A 557 11.72 -12.11 37.30
C ALA A 557 11.82 -11.53 38.73
N PRO A 558 12.89 -11.77 39.51
CA PRO A 558 13.01 -11.20 40.85
C PRO A 558 13.12 -9.66 40.81
N HIS A 559 12.25 -8.96 41.54
CA HIS A 559 12.23 -7.49 41.59
C HIS A 559 11.68 -6.93 42.89
N LEU A 560 11.97 -5.64 43.11
CA LEU A 560 11.42 -4.81 44.18
C LEU A 560 10.58 -3.69 43.56
N HIS A 561 9.34 -3.53 44.01
CA HIS A 561 8.44 -2.51 43.50
C HIS A 561 8.55 -1.17 44.23
N PHE A 562 8.22 -0.10 43.51
CA PHE A 562 8.18 1.27 44.01
C PHE A 562 6.97 2.00 43.44
N LEU A 563 6.20 2.67 44.30
CA LEU A 563 5.23 3.70 43.91
C LEU A 563 5.66 5.00 44.58
N ILE A 564 5.97 6.01 43.76
CA ILE A 564 6.55 7.27 44.18
C ILE A 564 5.57 8.39 43.85
N ALA A 565 5.12 9.10 44.88
CA ALA A 565 4.22 10.24 44.76
C ALA A 565 4.81 11.46 45.49
N ALA A 566 4.76 12.63 44.87
CA ALA A 566 5.20 13.90 45.47
C ALA A 566 4.37 15.06 44.93
N ASP A 567 4.11 16.06 45.77
CA ASP A 567 3.28 17.21 45.39
C ASP A 567 3.86 17.95 44.16
N GLY A 568 3.05 18.06 43.10
CA GLY A 568 3.43 18.73 41.85
C GLY A 568 4.34 17.90 40.94
N TYR A 569 4.44 16.59 41.20
CA TYR A 569 5.11 15.60 40.36
C TYR A 569 4.16 14.49 39.98
N ARG A 570 4.35 13.98 38.75
CA ARG A 570 3.64 12.83 38.24
C ARG A 570 4.02 11.60 39.04
N GLU A 571 3.00 10.85 39.49
CA GLU A 571 3.18 9.57 40.16
C GLU A 571 3.96 8.59 39.27
N LEU A 572 4.97 7.94 39.86
CA LEU A 572 5.77 6.92 39.19
C LEU A 572 5.56 5.58 39.90
N ILE A 573 4.96 4.64 39.17
CA ILE A 573 4.94 3.22 39.51
C ILE A 573 6.08 2.56 38.73
N THR A 574 6.99 1.86 39.41
CA THR A 574 8.12 1.19 38.78
C THR A 574 8.58 -0.02 39.60
N GLN A 575 9.59 -0.72 39.10
CA GLN A 575 10.16 -1.91 39.72
C GLN A 575 11.64 -2.02 39.35
N LEU A 576 12.48 -2.54 40.25
CA LEU A 576 13.91 -2.76 40.01
C LEU A 576 14.20 -4.25 40.02
N PHE A 577 14.70 -4.77 38.90
CA PHE A 577 14.98 -6.19 38.69
C PHE A 577 16.41 -6.54 39.09
N VAL A 578 16.58 -7.73 39.67
CA VAL A 578 17.90 -8.23 40.08
C VAL A 578 18.69 -8.65 38.85
N ALA A 579 19.81 -7.97 38.57
CA ALA A 579 20.72 -8.36 37.49
C ALA A 579 21.22 -9.80 37.66
N GLY A 580 21.15 -10.59 36.59
CA GLY A 580 21.46 -12.03 36.61
C GLY A 580 20.41 -12.90 37.30
N GLY A 581 19.27 -12.34 37.69
CA GLY A 581 18.12 -13.06 38.22
C GLY A 581 17.45 -13.97 37.18
N ALA A 582 16.66 -14.94 37.65
CA ALA A 582 15.91 -15.82 36.77
C ALA A 582 14.84 -15.05 35.96
N HIS A 583 14.47 -15.57 34.79
CA HIS A 583 13.34 -15.10 33.97
C HIS A 583 13.40 -13.66 33.46
N LEU A 584 14.57 -13.00 33.48
CA LEU A 584 14.71 -11.64 32.94
C LEU A 584 14.36 -11.54 31.44
N ASP A 585 14.62 -12.60 30.68
CA ASP A 585 14.37 -12.70 29.25
C ASP A 585 12.99 -13.30 28.91
N SER A 586 12.25 -13.74 29.92
CA SER A 586 11.05 -14.59 29.77
C SER A 586 9.91 -14.24 30.74
N ASP A 587 9.98 -13.09 31.40
CA ASP A 587 8.99 -12.60 32.38
C ASP A 587 7.56 -12.73 31.84
N ALA A 588 6.68 -13.38 32.61
CA ALA A 588 5.35 -13.80 32.17
C ALA A 588 4.44 -12.64 31.73
N VAL A 589 4.71 -11.42 32.19
CA VAL A 589 3.89 -10.22 31.92
C VAL A 589 4.64 -9.14 31.14
N PHE A 590 5.81 -9.46 30.59
CA PHE A 590 6.64 -8.53 29.82
C PHE A 590 6.93 -7.23 30.57
N GLY A 591 7.19 -7.32 31.88
CA GLY A 591 7.45 -6.18 32.74
C GLY A 591 8.91 -5.73 32.80
N VAL A 592 9.84 -6.56 32.31
CA VAL A 592 11.29 -6.29 32.36
C VAL A 592 11.67 -5.23 31.32
N LYS A 593 12.38 -4.18 31.78
CA LYS A 593 12.96 -3.12 30.96
C LYS A 593 14.45 -3.02 31.27
N GLU A 594 15.29 -2.82 30.25
CA GLU A 594 16.75 -2.88 30.38
C GLU A 594 17.29 -1.88 31.42
N ASP A 595 16.73 -0.67 31.46
CA ASP A 595 17.12 0.41 32.38
C ASP A 595 16.70 0.15 33.85
N LEU A 596 15.83 -0.83 34.07
CA LEU A 596 15.36 -1.27 35.39
C LEU A 596 16.08 -2.53 35.89
N ILE A 597 16.97 -3.13 35.10
CA ILE A 597 17.83 -4.24 35.55
C ILE A 597 19.04 -3.65 36.26
N VAL A 598 19.14 -3.90 37.57
CA VAL A 598 20.13 -3.26 38.43
C VAL A 598 20.95 -4.26 39.24
N ASP A 599 22.20 -3.91 39.52
CA ASP A 599 23.08 -4.74 40.33
C ASP A 599 22.72 -4.64 41.81
N PHE A 600 22.33 -5.78 42.40
CA PHE A 600 22.22 -5.94 43.84
C PHE A 600 23.60 -6.38 44.35
N VAL A 601 24.46 -5.40 44.64
CA VAL A 601 25.90 -5.62 44.82
C VAL A 601 26.19 -6.49 46.06
N PRO A 602 26.94 -7.59 45.93
CA PRO A 602 27.41 -8.39 47.07
C PRO A 602 28.26 -7.57 48.06
N ARG A 603 27.97 -7.73 49.36
CA ARG A 603 28.71 -7.11 50.46
C ARG A 603 28.91 -8.11 51.61
N THR A 604 29.89 -7.83 52.47
CA THR A 604 30.20 -8.58 53.69
C THR A 604 30.47 -7.61 54.83
N GLY A 605 30.39 -8.09 56.07
CA GLY A 605 30.59 -7.25 57.26
C GLY A 605 29.35 -6.44 57.63
N ALA A 606 29.54 -5.38 58.42
CA ALA A 606 28.44 -4.55 58.92
C ALA A 606 27.71 -3.81 57.78
N MET A 607 26.37 -3.79 57.86
CA MET A 607 25.51 -2.92 57.06
C MET A 607 25.68 -1.44 57.48
N PRO A 608 25.21 -0.49 56.66
CA PRO A 608 25.33 0.95 56.96
C PRO A 608 24.66 1.41 58.27
N ASP A 609 23.68 0.67 58.79
CA ASP A 609 23.05 0.91 60.09
C ASP A 609 23.80 0.29 61.28
N GLY A 610 24.92 -0.40 61.02
CA GLY A 610 25.70 -1.13 62.02
C GLY A 610 25.23 -2.56 62.27
N THR A 611 24.15 -3.03 61.64
CA THR A 611 23.69 -4.42 61.75
C THR A 611 24.71 -5.36 61.11
N VAL A 612 25.05 -6.46 61.78
CA VAL A 612 25.95 -7.49 61.24
C VAL A 612 25.13 -8.75 60.94
N PRO A 613 24.77 -9.00 59.66
CA PRO A 613 24.04 -10.20 59.30
C PRO A 613 24.93 -11.45 59.39
N ASP A 614 24.32 -12.60 59.64
CA ASP A 614 24.98 -13.90 59.56
C ASP A 614 25.25 -14.27 58.08
N GLY A 615 26.38 -13.77 57.55
CA GLY A 615 26.82 -14.05 56.19
C GLY A 615 26.95 -12.80 55.31
N GLY A 616 26.89 -13.00 53.98
CA GLY A 616 26.90 -11.91 53.01
C GLY A 616 25.54 -11.23 52.88
N TRP A 617 25.54 -9.98 52.44
CA TRP A 617 24.34 -9.20 52.17
C TRP A 617 24.42 -8.50 50.80
N ARG A 618 23.33 -7.87 50.38
CA ARG A 618 23.19 -7.22 49.06
C ARG A 618 22.93 -5.73 49.25
N GLN A 619 23.55 -4.89 48.42
CA GLN A 619 23.31 -3.45 48.41
C GLN A 619 22.61 -3.05 47.12
N LEU A 620 21.48 -2.37 47.23
CA LEU A 620 20.77 -1.76 46.11
C LEU A 620 20.94 -0.23 46.18
N THR A 621 21.47 0.35 45.11
CA THR A 621 21.52 1.80 44.92
C THR A 621 20.92 2.18 43.59
N PHE A 622 20.00 3.16 43.59
CA PHE A 622 19.35 3.63 42.37
C PHE A 622 18.88 5.08 42.54
N THR A 623 18.76 5.83 41.44
CA THR A 623 18.19 7.19 41.44
C THR A 623 16.98 7.21 40.52
N PHE A 624 15.81 7.38 41.10
CA PHE A 624 14.55 7.59 40.38
C PHE A 624 14.46 9.04 39.91
N ARG A 625 14.14 9.23 38.62
CA ARG A 625 13.83 10.54 38.05
C ARG A 625 12.33 10.64 37.77
N ILE A 626 11.67 11.62 38.38
CA ILE A 626 10.24 11.89 38.20
C ILE A 626 10.01 13.25 37.52
N SER A 627 8.94 13.36 36.74
CA SER A 627 8.55 14.59 36.02
C SER A 627 7.52 15.38 36.80
N ARG A 628 7.41 16.68 36.50
CA ARG A 628 6.35 17.53 37.08
C ARG A 628 4.99 17.22 36.45
N ASP A 629 3.92 17.48 37.19
CA ASP A 629 2.57 17.52 36.63
C ASP A 629 2.44 18.76 35.72
N ASP A 630 2.43 18.57 34.40
CA ASP A 630 2.13 19.62 33.42
C ASP A 630 0.62 19.79 33.20
#